data_AF-A0A2D8YZ81-F1
#
_entry.id   AF-A0A2D8YZ81-F1
#
_cell.length_a   1.000
_cell.length_b   1.000
_cell.length_c   1.000
_cell.angle_alpha   90.00
_cell.angle_beta   90.00
_cell.angle_gamma   90.00
#
_symmetry.space_group_name_H-M   'P 1'
#
loop_
_entity.id
_entity.type
_entity.pdbx_description
1 polymer ?
#
loop_
_entity_poly.entity_id
_entity_poly.type
_entity_poly.pdbx_seq_one_letter_code
_entity_poly.pdbx_strand_id
1 'polypeptide(L)'
;MTEPWFLNSFMILREDLEEADQAGKRFAVIFSLEGCPYCREMHEVNFARKDITDFVRANFNILQINIIGSRMVTDFDGEELPEKKLAEKWGVRFTPTTIFFPTLDKLPAGVSGKKAEIARMPGYMKPFHFMSMYQFVQEQAYLNGKFGPYVRNKINALKSAGKSPENW
;
A
#
# COMPACT_ATOMS: atom_id res chain seq x y z
N MET A 1 -15.11 -4.58 -3.47
CA MET A 1 -15.21 -3.39 -2.59
C MET A 1 -14.05 -2.47 -2.94
N THR A 2 -14.30 -1.18 -3.01
CA THR A 2 -13.31 -0.13 -3.30
C THR A 2 -13.68 1.11 -2.48
N GLU A 3 -12.69 1.94 -2.15
CA GLU A 3 -12.94 3.23 -1.53
C GLU A 3 -13.17 4.31 -2.60
N PRO A 4 -14.08 5.27 -2.39
CA PRO A 4 -14.37 6.31 -3.38
C PRO A 4 -13.20 7.29 -3.60
N TRP A 5 -12.19 7.27 -2.74
CA TRP A 5 -11.00 8.13 -2.81
C TRP A 5 -9.75 7.41 -3.32
N PHE A 6 -9.85 6.12 -3.68
CA PHE A 6 -8.78 5.45 -4.41
C PHE A 6 -8.60 6.07 -5.80
N LEU A 7 -7.39 5.93 -6.35
CA LEU A 7 -7.00 6.52 -7.61
C LEU A 7 -7.86 5.96 -8.76
N ASN A 8 -8.42 6.86 -9.56
CA ASN A 8 -9.02 6.51 -10.85
C ASN A 8 -7.94 6.59 -11.92
N SER A 9 -7.39 5.43 -12.29
CA SER A 9 -6.15 5.29 -13.05
C SER A 9 -6.40 4.74 -14.45
N PHE A 10 -5.54 5.12 -15.41
CA PHE A 10 -5.41 4.48 -16.72
C PHE A 10 -4.62 3.16 -16.69
N MET A 11 -4.22 2.71 -15.49
CA MET A 11 -3.44 1.50 -15.21
C MET A 11 -2.01 1.57 -15.78
N ILE A 12 -1.43 2.77 -15.83
CA ILE A 12 -0.03 2.99 -16.21
C ILE A 12 0.73 3.37 -14.95
N LEU A 13 1.42 2.40 -14.35
CA LEU A 13 1.94 2.55 -12.99
C LEU A 13 2.97 3.67 -12.84
N ARG A 14 3.74 3.94 -13.90
CA ARG A 14 4.70 5.04 -13.92
C ARG A 14 3.99 6.40 -13.85
N GLU A 15 2.93 6.58 -14.63
CA GLU A 15 2.11 7.79 -14.60
C GLU A 15 1.40 7.94 -13.24
N ASP A 16 0.86 6.85 -12.69
CA ASP A 16 0.22 6.87 -11.36
C ASP A 16 1.19 7.30 -10.24
N LEU A 17 2.45 6.86 -10.33
CA LEU A 17 3.51 7.27 -9.40
C LEU A 17 3.90 8.74 -9.62
N GLU A 18 4.02 9.18 -10.87
CA GLU A 18 4.32 10.58 -11.22
C GLU A 18 3.24 11.53 -10.70
N GLU A 19 1.96 11.19 -10.88
CA GLU A 19 0.84 11.95 -10.35
C GLU A 19 0.85 12.00 -8.81
N ALA A 20 1.17 10.87 -8.16
CA ALA A 20 1.31 10.84 -6.71
C ALA A 20 2.43 11.78 -6.24
N ASP A 21 3.59 11.75 -6.89
CA ASP A 21 4.75 12.57 -6.56
C ASP A 21 4.47 14.07 -6.77
N GLN A 22 3.83 14.44 -7.90
CA GLN A 22 3.39 15.82 -8.18
C GLN A 22 2.39 16.34 -7.14
N ALA A 23 1.54 15.46 -6.59
CA ALA A 23 0.61 15.78 -5.51
C ALA A 23 1.27 15.79 -4.11
N GLY A 24 2.59 15.54 -4.02
CA GLY A 24 3.32 15.42 -2.75
C GLY A 24 2.98 14.17 -1.95
N LYS A 25 2.43 13.15 -2.60
CA LYS A 25 1.96 11.90 -1.99
C LYS A 25 2.89 10.73 -2.33
N ARG A 26 2.76 9.65 -1.55
CA ARG A 26 3.35 8.35 -1.84
C ARG A 26 2.40 7.52 -2.70
N PHE A 27 2.93 6.48 -3.35
CA PHE A 27 2.15 5.56 -4.16
C PHE A 27 2.12 4.15 -3.54
N ALA A 28 0.95 3.55 -3.53
CA ALA A 28 0.76 2.17 -3.11
C ALA A 28 -0.23 1.45 -4.02
N VAL A 29 0.00 0.15 -4.23
CA VAL A 29 -0.91 -0.72 -4.98
C VAL A 29 -1.50 -1.75 -4.02
N ILE A 30 -2.82 -1.85 -3.99
CA ILE A 30 -3.56 -2.87 -3.25
C ILE A 30 -4.08 -3.92 -4.22
N PHE A 31 -3.58 -5.14 -4.08
CA PHE A 31 -4.16 -6.31 -4.74
C PHE A 31 -5.30 -6.87 -3.89
N SER A 32 -6.45 -7.06 -4.52
CA SER A 32 -7.69 -7.46 -3.90
C SER A 32 -8.41 -8.53 -4.72
N LEU A 33 -9.39 -9.18 -4.10
CA LEU A 33 -10.27 -10.15 -4.75
C LEU A 33 -11.70 -9.92 -4.26
N GLU A 34 -12.67 -9.97 -5.18
CA GLU A 34 -14.08 -9.93 -4.81
C GLU A 34 -14.46 -11.15 -3.96
N GLY A 35 -15.27 -10.95 -2.92
CA GLY A 35 -15.64 -12.01 -1.98
C GLY A 35 -14.55 -12.39 -0.97
N CYS A 36 -13.35 -11.79 -1.02
CA CYS A 36 -12.31 -12.02 -0.01
C CYS A 36 -12.71 -11.40 1.34
N PRO A 37 -12.85 -12.20 2.43
CA PRO A 37 -13.27 -11.70 3.74
C PRO A 37 -12.26 -10.72 4.34
N TYR A 38 -10.96 -10.93 4.14
CA TYR A 38 -9.93 -10.03 4.65
C TYR A 38 -9.84 -8.72 3.86
N CYS A 39 -10.22 -8.72 2.56
CA CYS A 39 -10.35 -7.48 1.81
C CYS A 39 -11.51 -6.66 2.39
N ARG A 40 -12.67 -7.32 2.62
CA ARG A 40 -13.81 -6.70 3.29
C ARG A 40 -13.41 -6.11 4.65
N GLU A 41 -12.72 -6.88 5.48
CA GLU A 41 -12.29 -6.43 6.82
C GLU A 41 -11.36 -5.20 6.74
N MET A 42 -10.42 -5.16 5.79
CA MET A 42 -9.60 -3.96 5.56
C MET A 42 -10.45 -2.72 5.25
N HIS A 43 -11.50 -2.84 4.42
CA HIS A 43 -12.39 -1.73 4.10
C HIS A 43 -13.29 -1.35 5.29
N GLU A 44 -14.01 -2.32 5.85
CA GLU A 44 -15.03 -2.11 6.88
C GLU A 44 -14.46 -1.82 8.28
N VAL A 45 -13.20 -2.17 8.54
CA VAL A 45 -12.53 -1.93 9.83
C VAL A 45 -11.43 -0.88 9.72
N ASN A 46 -10.45 -1.06 8.83
CA ASN A 46 -9.32 -0.13 8.77
C ASN A 46 -9.72 1.19 8.09
N PHE A 47 -10.29 1.13 6.88
CA PHE A 47 -10.71 2.35 6.16
C PHE A 47 -12.03 2.96 6.68
N ALA A 48 -12.78 2.24 7.52
CA ALA A 48 -13.89 2.84 8.26
C ALA A 48 -13.43 3.77 9.39
N ARG A 49 -12.18 3.61 9.88
CA ARG A 49 -11.63 4.49 10.92
C ARG A 49 -11.15 5.80 10.33
N LYS A 50 -11.68 6.91 10.85
CA LYS A 50 -11.37 8.27 10.37
C LYS A 50 -9.89 8.63 10.49
N ASP A 51 -9.23 8.24 11.58
CA ASP A 51 -7.80 8.52 11.80
C ASP A 51 -6.91 7.87 10.73
N ILE A 52 -7.24 6.63 10.34
CA ILE A 52 -6.56 5.91 9.28
C ILE A 52 -6.87 6.53 7.92
N THR A 53 -8.15 6.69 7.59
CA THR A 53 -8.57 7.17 6.26
C THR A 53 -8.08 8.58 5.97
N ASP A 54 -8.16 9.49 6.94
CA ASP A 54 -7.64 10.85 6.76
C ASP A 54 -6.14 10.83 6.50
N PHE A 55 -5.38 10.06 7.29
CA PHE A 55 -3.93 9.97 7.12
C PHE A 55 -3.58 9.36 5.76
N VAL A 56 -4.18 8.23 5.40
CA VAL A 56 -3.86 7.54 4.15
C VAL A 56 -4.24 8.40 2.95
N ARG A 57 -5.46 8.98 2.93
CA ARG A 57 -5.91 9.84 1.83
C ARG A 57 -5.05 11.09 1.67
N ALA A 58 -4.58 11.68 2.77
CA ALA A 58 -3.74 12.86 2.74
C ALA A 58 -2.33 12.54 2.19
N ASN A 59 -1.82 11.34 2.43
CA ASN A 59 -0.42 11.00 2.17
C ASN A 59 -0.18 10.02 1.02
N PHE A 60 -1.21 9.33 0.53
CA PHE A 60 -1.07 8.28 -0.48
C PHE A 60 -2.10 8.42 -1.61
N ASN A 61 -1.63 8.15 -2.83
CA ASN A 61 -2.49 7.67 -3.91
C ASN A 61 -2.45 6.14 -3.89
N ILE A 62 -3.63 5.53 -3.92
CA ILE A 62 -3.79 4.08 -3.86
C ILE A 62 -4.45 3.58 -5.13
N LEU A 63 -3.75 2.72 -5.86
CA LEU A 63 -4.33 1.96 -6.97
C LEU A 63 -4.81 0.59 -6.47
N GLN A 64 -6.05 0.24 -6.78
CA GLN A 64 -6.59 -1.08 -6.49
C GLN A 64 -6.61 -1.96 -7.74
N ILE A 65 -6.04 -3.17 -7.61
CA ILE A 65 -5.93 -4.17 -8.67
C ILE A 65 -6.67 -5.45 -8.26
N ASN A 66 -7.44 -6.02 -9.18
CA ASN A 66 -8.10 -7.32 -8.98
C ASN A 66 -7.16 -8.46 -9.40
N ILE A 67 -6.82 -9.38 -8.48
CA ILE A 67 -5.86 -10.46 -8.77
C ILE A 67 -6.33 -11.48 -9.82
N ILE A 68 -7.61 -11.50 -10.18
CA ILE A 68 -8.15 -12.29 -11.30
C ILE A 68 -8.67 -11.40 -12.43
N GLY A 69 -8.41 -10.10 -12.36
CA GLY A 69 -8.85 -9.12 -13.33
C GLY A 69 -8.16 -9.29 -14.69
N SER A 70 -8.84 -8.78 -15.72
CA SER A 70 -8.39 -8.82 -17.11
C SER A 70 -8.10 -7.44 -17.68
N ARG A 71 -8.17 -6.36 -16.88
CA ARG A 71 -7.77 -5.03 -17.35
C ARG A 71 -6.27 -5.05 -17.63
N MET A 72 -5.85 -4.36 -18.68
CA MET A 72 -4.43 -4.22 -18.99
C MET A 72 -3.80 -3.24 -18.00
N VAL A 73 -2.56 -3.53 -17.60
CA VAL A 73 -1.74 -2.71 -16.72
C VAL A 73 -0.35 -2.61 -17.32
N THR A 74 0.19 -1.40 -17.43
CA THR A 74 1.59 -1.17 -17.80
C THR A 74 2.42 -1.10 -16.54
N ASP A 75 3.28 -2.10 -16.34
CA ASP A 75 4.20 -2.18 -15.19
C ASP A 75 5.33 -1.12 -15.30
N PHE A 76 6.09 -0.92 -14.24
CA PHE A 76 7.20 0.04 -14.19
C PHE A 76 8.35 -0.28 -15.17
N ASP A 77 8.47 -1.53 -15.62
CA ASP A 77 9.39 -1.95 -16.67
C ASP A 77 8.82 -1.78 -18.09
N GLY A 78 7.61 -1.24 -18.22
CA GLY A 78 6.95 -0.96 -19.50
C GLY A 78 6.24 -2.17 -20.11
N GLU A 79 6.30 -3.35 -19.48
CA GLU A 79 5.51 -4.50 -19.94
C GLU A 79 4.02 -4.25 -19.69
N GLU A 80 3.19 -4.49 -20.70
CA GLU A 80 1.75 -4.43 -20.59
C GLU A 80 1.18 -5.84 -20.40
N LEU A 81 0.42 -6.05 -19.31
CA LEU A 81 -0.11 -7.35 -18.97
C LEU A 81 -1.45 -7.25 -18.22
N PRO A 82 -2.32 -8.27 -18.30
CA PRO A 82 -3.55 -8.29 -17.52
C PRO A 82 -3.29 -8.25 -16.01
N GLU A 83 -4.19 -7.66 -15.22
CA GLU A 83 -4.08 -7.58 -13.75
C GLU A 83 -3.68 -8.90 -13.09
N LYS A 84 -4.29 -10.01 -13.52
CA LYS A 84 -3.94 -11.36 -13.04
C LYS A 84 -2.46 -11.70 -13.26
N LYS A 85 -1.94 -11.42 -14.45
CA LYS A 85 -0.54 -11.68 -14.79
C LYS A 85 0.41 -10.75 -14.04
N LEU A 86 -0.01 -9.50 -13.81
CA LEU A 86 0.75 -8.59 -12.95
C LEU A 86 0.83 -9.11 -11.52
N ALA A 87 -0.28 -9.56 -10.94
CA ALA A 87 -0.30 -10.16 -9.61
C ALA A 87 0.63 -11.38 -9.51
N GLU A 88 0.63 -12.26 -10.51
CA GLU A 88 1.55 -13.40 -10.64
C GLU A 88 3.02 -12.93 -10.72
N LYS A 89 3.33 -11.98 -11.61
CA LYS A 89 4.67 -11.38 -11.79
C LYS A 89 5.18 -10.74 -10.51
N TRP A 90 4.30 -10.12 -9.73
CA TRP A 90 4.62 -9.48 -8.45
C TRP A 90 4.57 -10.43 -7.25
N GLY A 91 4.39 -11.72 -7.48
CA GLY A 91 4.39 -12.76 -6.45
C GLY A 91 3.28 -12.56 -5.41
N VAL A 92 2.14 -12.01 -5.80
CA VAL A 92 0.96 -11.86 -4.94
C VAL A 92 0.30 -13.22 -4.75
N ARG A 93 0.29 -13.72 -3.52
CA ARG A 93 -0.28 -15.04 -3.18
C ARG A 93 -1.53 -14.95 -2.30
N PHE A 94 -1.73 -13.83 -1.61
CA PHE A 94 -2.82 -13.61 -0.66
C PHE A 94 -3.44 -12.23 -0.89
N THR A 95 -4.70 -12.07 -0.52
CA THR A 95 -5.40 -10.78 -0.56
C THR A 95 -5.98 -10.46 0.83
N PRO A 96 -6.00 -9.17 1.23
CA PRO A 96 -5.41 -8.04 0.51
C PRO A 96 -3.88 -8.07 0.60
N THR A 97 -3.20 -7.70 -0.48
CA THR A 97 -1.74 -7.43 -0.45
C THR A 97 -1.51 -5.98 -0.82
N THR A 98 -0.92 -5.19 0.08
CA THR A 98 -0.52 -3.81 -0.21
C THR A 98 0.98 -3.77 -0.49
N ILE A 99 1.38 -3.16 -1.60
CA ILE A 99 2.78 -2.98 -2.00
C ILE A 99 3.03 -1.48 -2.11
N PHE A 100 4.13 -1.04 -1.52
CA PHE A 100 4.52 0.37 -1.45
C PHE A 100 5.73 0.63 -2.34
N PHE A 101 5.73 1.78 -2.99
CA PHE A 101 6.75 2.18 -3.95
C PHE A 101 7.56 3.38 -3.44
N PRO A 102 8.83 3.50 -3.88
CA PRO A 102 9.63 4.67 -3.56
C PRO A 102 9.05 5.92 -4.25
N THR A 103 9.60 7.08 -3.93
CA THR A 103 9.38 8.30 -4.71
C THR A 103 9.92 8.16 -6.12
N LEU A 104 9.45 9.01 -7.04
CA LEU A 104 9.81 8.94 -8.46
C LEU A 104 11.32 9.02 -8.67
N ASP A 105 12.02 9.91 -7.94
CA ASP A 105 13.47 10.08 -7.98
C ASP A 105 14.26 8.85 -7.50
N LYS A 106 13.62 7.96 -6.73
CA LYS A 106 14.21 6.75 -6.18
C LYS A 106 13.72 5.47 -6.87
N LEU A 107 12.85 5.57 -7.87
CA LEU A 107 12.39 4.43 -8.64
C LEU A 107 13.54 3.90 -9.53
N PRO A 108 13.94 2.62 -9.41
CA PRO A 108 14.94 2.06 -10.31
C PRO A 108 14.42 2.00 -11.75
N ALA A 109 15.26 2.36 -12.72
CA ALA A 109 14.89 2.33 -14.13
C ALA A 109 14.75 0.90 -14.65
N GLY A 110 13.72 0.64 -15.46
CA GLY A 110 13.54 -0.62 -16.20
C GLY A 110 13.32 -1.85 -15.33
N VAL A 111 12.84 -1.69 -14.09
CA VAL A 111 12.52 -2.83 -13.21
C VAL A 111 11.03 -2.95 -12.98
N SER A 112 10.54 -4.17 -12.83
CA SER A 112 9.15 -4.43 -12.46
C SER A 112 8.82 -3.88 -11.08
N GLY A 113 7.54 -3.65 -10.80
CA GLY A 113 7.11 -3.25 -9.46
C GLY A 113 7.53 -4.22 -8.37
N LYS A 114 7.66 -5.52 -8.67
CA LYS A 114 8.22 -6.48 -7.71
C LYS A 114 9.63 -6.14 -7.24
N LYS A 115 10.48 -5.68 -8.15
CA LYS A 115 11.86 -5.30 -7.83
C LYS A 115 11.95 -3.88 -7.26
N ALA A 116 10.99 -3.01 -7.60
CA ALA A 116 10.92 -1.64 -7.11
C ALA A 116 10.32 -1.53 -5.69
N GLU A 117 9.59 -2.53 -5.18
CA GLU A 117 8.90 -2.42 -3.90
C GLU A 117 9.83 -2.10 -2.71
N ILE A 118 9.40 -1.17 -1.85
CA ILE A 118 10.14 -0.79 -0.64
C ILE A 118 9.55 -1.41 0.64
N ALA A 119 8.26 -1.73 0.61
CA ALA A 119 7.55 -2.37 1.70
C ALA A 119 6.34 -3.14 1.17
N ARG A 120 5.91 -4.14 1.94
CA ARG A 120 4.78 -5.01 1.60
C ARG A 120 4.01 -5.41 2.86
N MET A 121 2.68 -5.34 2.78
CA MET A 121 1.76 -6.02 3.69
C MET A 121 1.13 -7.21 2.95
N PRO A 122 1.61 -8.44 3.17
CA PRO A 122 1.17 -9.63 2.42
C PRO A 122 -0.09 -10.26 3.04
N GLY A 123 -1.07 -9.44 3.41
CA GLY A 123 -2.28 -9.86 4.11
C GLY A 123 -2.90 -8.71 4.91
N TYR A 124 -4.06 -8.98 5.49
CA TYR A 124 -4.70 -8.06 6.42
C TYR A 124 -3.85 -7.86 7.68
N MET A 125 -3.76 -6.60 8.12
CA MET A 125 -3.17 -6.20 9.39
C MET A 125 -4.22 -5.45 10.20
N LYS A 126 -4.24 -5.69 11.52
CA LYS A 126 -5.10 -4.95 12.45
C LYS A 126 -4.80 -3.43 12.38
N PRO A 127 -5.78 -2.57 12.70
CA PRO A 127 -5.70 -1.12 12.52
C PRO A 127 -4.36 -0.45 12.91
N PHE A 128 -3.83 -0.72 14.10
CA PHE A 128 -2.56 -0.12 14.54
C PHE A 128 -1.36 -0.48 13.65
N HIS A 129 -1.25 -1.75 13.26
CA HIS A 129 -0.14 -2.22 12.42
C HIS A 129 -0.31 -1.74 10.98
N PHE A 130 -1.56 -1.72 10.48
CA PHE A 130 -1.92 -1.15 9.19
C PHE A 130 -1.49 0.31 9.10
N MET A 131 -1.96 1.14 10.04
CA MET A 131 -1.58 2.56 10.14
C MET A 131 -0.06 2.74 10.26
N SER A 132 0.58 1.93 11.11
CA SER A 132 2.03 1.99 11.31
C SER A 132 2.81 1.70 10.02
N MET A 133 2.32 0.82 9.13
CA MET A 133 2.99 0.58 7.85
C MET A 133 2.92 1.80 6.94
N TYR A 134 1.75 2.45 6.84
CA TYR A 134 1.63 3.68 6.07
C TYR A 134 2.53 4.79 6.63
N GLN A 135 2.61 4.92 7.95
CA GLN A 135 3.52 5.87 8.60
C GLN A 135 4.99 5.53 8.34
N PHE A 136 5.37 4.25 8.44
CA PHE A 136 6.73 3.77 8.15
C PHE A 136 7.19 4.14 6.73
N VAL A 137 6.29 4.06 5.76
CA VAL A 137 6.57 4.44 4.37
C VAL A 137 6.55 5.95 4.17
N GLN A 138 5.56 6.65 4.73
CA GLN A 138 5.42 8.10 4.62
C GLN A 138 6.64 8.82 5.19
N GLU A 139 7.09 8.41 6.38
CA GLU A 139 8.25 8.93 7.12
C GLU A 139 9.60 8.50 6.50
N GLN A 140 9.60 7.67 5.45
CA GLN A 140 10.79 7.04 4.86
C GLN A 140 11.64 6.25 5.87
N ALA A 141 11.01 5.73 6.94
CA ALA A 141 11.72 4.99 7.99
C ALA A 141 12.34 3.68 7.49
N TYR A 142 11.90 3.17 6.34
CA TYR A 142 12.52 2.04 5.63
C TYR A 142 13.98 2.29 5.20
N LEU A 143 14.40 3.54 5.07
CA LEU A 143 15.80 3.89 4.79
C LEU A 143 16.72 3.63 5.99
N ASN A 144 16.17 3.67 7.20
CA ASN A 144 16.93 3.62 8.45
C ASN A 144 16.70 2.35 9.26
N GLY A 145 15.82 1.45 8.82
CA GLY A 145 15.50 0.25 9.58
C GLY A 145 14.41 -0.62 8.99
N LYS A 146 13.98 -1.61 9.77
CA LYS A 146 12.92 -2.56 9.40
C LYS A 146 11.61 -2.22 10.13
N PHE A 147 10.49 -2.64 9.55
CA PHE A 147 9.16 -2.39 10.08
C PHE A 147 8.95 -2.95 11.51
N GLY A 148 9.46 -4.15 11.81
CA GLY A 148 9.32 -4.76 13.14
C GLY A 148 9.87 -3.89 14.28
N PRO A 149 11.16 -3.48 14.25
CA PRO A 149 11.71 -2.49 15.17
C PRO A 149 10.91 -1.18 15.23
N TYR A 150 10.50 -0.64 14.08
CA TYR A 150 9.70 0.59 14.00
C TYR A 150 8.40 0.47 14.82
N VAL A 151 7.62 -0.59 14.59
CA VAL A 151 6.37 -0.85 15.33
C VAL A 151 6.63 -1.06 16.82
N ARG A 152 7.69 -1.80 17.20
CA ARG A 152 8.04 -2.00 18.62
C ARG A 152 8.32 -0.68 19.32
N ASN A 153 9.03 0.24 18.68
CA ASN A 153 9.32 1.55 19.24
C ASN A 153 8.03 2.35 19.46
N LYS A 154 7.08 2.30 18.51
CA LYS A 154 5.76 2.94 18.68
C LYS A 154 4.97 2.32 19.82
N ILE A 155 4.96 1.00 19.96
CA ILE A 155 4.31 0.30 21.08
C ILE A 155 4.92 0.75 22.41
N ASN A 156 6.25 0.84 22.50
CA ASN A 156 6.92 1.31 23.72
C ASN A 156 6.56 2.76 24.06
N ALA A 157 6.53 3.65 23.07
CA ALA A 157 6.10 5.03 23.26
C ALA A 157 4.65 5.14 23.75
N LEU A 158 3.74 4.33 23.19
CA LEU A 158 2.35 4.26 23.67
C LEU A 158 2.29 3.80 25.12
N LYS A 159 3.01 2.73 25.48
CA LYS A 159 3.06 2.21 26.85
C LYS A 159 3.58 3.26 27.83
N SER A 160 4.63 3.99 27.47
CA SER A 160 5.17 5.10 28.29
C SER A 160 4.17 6.24 28.47
N ALA A 161 3.23 6.42 27.54
CA ALA A 161 2.14 7.37 27.63
C ALA A 161 0.85 6.79 28.27
N GLY A 162 0.90 5.57 28.82
CA GLY A 162 -0.27 4.90 29.41
C GLY A 162 -1.30 4.39 28.40
N LYS A 163 -0.92 4.25 27.13
CA LYS A 163 -1.76 3.78 26.02
C LYS A 163 -1.31 2.39 25.51
N SER A 164 -2.12 1.81 24.63
CA SER A 164 -1.90 0.55 23.94
C SER A 164 -2.27 0.65 22.44
N PRO A 165 -1.87 -0.33 21.62
CA PRO A 165 -2.32 -0.44 20.23
C PRO A 165 -3.82 -0.55 20.00
N GLU A 166 -4.64 -0.71 21.03
CA GLU A 166 -6.10 -0.77 20.92
C GLU A 166 -6.76 0.60 21.17
N ASN A 167 -6.06 1.51 21.87
CA ASN A 167 -6.58 2.82 22.30
C ASN A 167 -5.61 3.99 22.01
N TRP A 168 -4.81 3.87 20.95
CA TRP A 168 -3.80 4.84 20.57
C TRP A 168 -4.37 6.24 20.34
#